data_AF-A0A5B7AII2-F1
#
_entry.id   AF-A0A5B7AII2-F1
#
_cell.length_a   1.000
_cell.length_b   1.000
_cell.length_c   1.000
_cell.angle_alpha   90.00
_cell.angle_beta   90.00
_cell.angle_gamma   90.00
#
_symmetry.space_group_name_H-M   'P 1'
#
loop_
_entity.id
_entity.type
_entity.pdbx_description
1 polymer ?
#
loop_
_entity_poly.entity_id
_entity_poly.type
_entity_poly.pdbx_seq_one_letter_code
_entity_poly.pdbx_strand_id
1 'polypeptide(L)'
;YLGGASNGQILTKMSSKKLSSSLSKLSVAGVVTSELKELIENNLSLRDLSIFKCADLTCLPDALQSLASLEFLDIRECPNLTCISDLRRLTSLETLDIWDCHALTCVPDLRE
;
A
#
# COMPACT_ATOMS: atom_id res chain seq x y z
N TYR A 1 -8.37 15.55 -21.36
CA TYR A 1 -7.07 15.57 -20.64
C TYR A 1 -6.96 14.28 -19.86
N LEU A 2 -6.60 13.18 -20.52
CA LEU A 2 -6.33 11.92 -19.84
C LEU A 2 -4.83 11.69 -19.97
N GLY A 3 -4.12 12.20 -18.97
CA GLY A 3 -2.68 12.00 -18.84
C GLY A 3 -2.42 10.51 -18.67
N GLY A 4 -1.73 9.94 -19.65
CA GLY A 4 -1.14 8.63 -19.51
C GLY A 4 -0.06 8.69 -18.44
N ALA A 5 -0.12 7.76 -17.50
CA ALA A 5 1.03 7.28 -16.77
C ALA A 5 0.61 6.03 -16.02
N SER A 6 1.10 4.87 -16.46
CA SER A 6 1.61 3.85 -15.54
C SER A 6 2.17 2.65 -16.32
N ASN A 7 3.47 2.70 -16.59
CA ASN A 7 4.31 1.50 -16.62
C ASN A 7 4.54 1.01 -15.18
N GLY A 8 3.46 0.79 -14.42
CA GLY A 8 3.53 0.16 -13.11
C GLY A 8 3.60 -1.34 -13.33
N GLN A 9 4.66 -1.99 -12.85
CA GLN A 9 4.73 -3.45 -12.83
C GLN A 9 3.51 -3.99 -12.07
N ILE A 10 2.57 -4.61 -12.79
CA ILE A 10 1.45 -5.35 -12.21
C ILE A 10 2.06 -6.66 -11.71
N LEU A 11 2.41 -6.73 -10.43
CA LEU A 11 2.83 -7.97 -9.76
C LEU A 11 1.60 -8.83 -9.43
N THR A 12 0.84 -9.21 -10.46
CA THR A 12 -0.06 -10.36 -10.34
C THR A 12 0.79 -11.62 -10.37
N LYS A 13 0.94 -12.24 -9.18
CA LYS A 13 1.63 -13.52 -8.93
C LYS A 13 3.15 -13.50 -9.15
N MET A 14 3.91 -13.42 -8.07
CA MET A 14 5.26 -13.99 -8.08
C MET A 14 5.54 -14.78 -6.80
N SER A 15 5.50 -16.10 -6.98
CA SER A 15 6.06 -17.10 -6.09
C SER A 15 7.50 -16.73 -5.70
N SER A 16 7.78 -16.77 -4.39
CA SER A 16 9.10 -16.89 -3.75
C SER A 16 10.33 -16.80 -4.67
N LYS A 17 10.74 -15.59 -5.08
CA LYS A 17 12.06 -15.37 -5.70
C LYS A 17 12.56 -13.95 -5.44
N LYS A 18 13.23 -13.82 -4.29
CA LYS A 18 14.40 -12.96 -4.03
C LYS A 18 14.50 -11.67 -4.86
N LEU A 19 14.05 -10.55 -4.29
CA LEU A 19 14.37 -9.20 -4.81
C LEU A 19 15.08 -8.38 -3.73
N SER A 20 16.36 -8.72 -3.54
CA SER A 20 17.36 -7.84 -2.94
C SER A 20 17.70 -6.75 -3.96
N SER A 21 16.84 -5.73 -4.07
CA SER A 21 17.10 -4.48 -4.78
C SER A 21 16.10 -3.47 -4.24
N SER A 22 16.54 -2.32 -3.74
CA SER A 22 15.67 -1.26 -3.21
C SER A 22 14.55 -0.90 -4.20
N LEU A 23 13.37 -1.50 -4.02
CA LEU A 23 12.20 -1.22 -4.84
C LEU A 23 11.66 0.13 -4.37
N SER A 24 11.65 1.11 -5.27
CA SER A 24 10.99 2.39 -5.02
C SER A 24 9.49 2.29 -5.24
N LYS A 25 8.99 1.34 -6.04
CA LYS A 25 7.57 1.17 -6.33
C LYS A 25 7.13 -0.28 -6.14
N LEU A 26 6.04 -0.48 -5.41
CA LEU A 26 5.42 -1.78 -5.18
C LEU A 26 3.92 -1.69 -5.45
N SER A 27 3.41 -2.62 -6.25
CA SER A 27 1.98 -2.77 -6.49
C SER A 27 1.57 -4.19 -6.13
N VAL A 28 0.57 -4.33 -5.27
CA VAL A 28 0.06 -5.62 -4.80
C VAL A 28 -1.42 -5.72 -5.10
N ALA A 29 -1.87 -6.91 -5.47
CA ALA A 29 -3.28 -7.15 -5.70
C ALA A 29 -3.74 -8.50 -5.16
N GLY A 30 -4.91 -8.53 -4.52
CA GLY A 30 -5.48 -9.74 -3.93
C GLY A 30 -4.64 -10.35 -2.81
N VAL A 31 -3.95 -9.51 -2.02
CA VAL A 31 -3.13 -9.95 -0.88
C VAL A 31 -3.90 -9.89 0.43
N VAL A 32 -3.50 -10.73 1.39
CA VAL A 32 -3.98 -10.67 2.78
C VAL A 32 -3.05 -9.79 3.63
N THR A 33 -3.51 -9.37 4.81
CA THR A 33 -2.76 -8.50 5.73
C THR A 33 -1.37 -9.05 6.09
N SER A 34 -1.25 -10.36 6.28
CA SER A 34 0.02 -11.03 6.62
C SER A 34 1.04 -10.98 5.49
N GLU A 35 0.62 -11.21 4.25
CA GLU A 35 1.48 -11.11 3.07
C GLU A 35 1.93 -9.66 2.83
N LEU A 36 1.01 -8.72 2.99
CA LEU A 36 1.31 -7.30 2.91
C LEU A 36 2.36 -6.88 3.95
N LYS A 37 2.26 -7.40 5.17
CA LYS A 37 3.24 -7.14 6.24
C LYS A 37 4.64 -7.58 5.84
N GLU A 38 4.77 -8.82 5.37
CA GLU A 38 6.06 -9.39 4.99
C GLU A 38 6.69 -8.62 3.83
N LEU A 39 5.89 -8.25 2.82
CA LEU A 39 6.36 -7.44 1.69
C LEU A 39 6.92 -6.09 2.15
N ILE A 40 6.20 -5.40 3.03
CA ILE A 40 6.62 -4.11 3.57
C ILE A 40 7.92 -4.22 4.37
N GLU A 41 8.04 -5.22 5.24
CA GLU A 41 9.25 -5.44 6.05
C GLU A 41 10.48 -5.74 5.19
N ASN A 42 10.28 -6.35 4.02
CA ASN A 42 11.35 -6.60 3.06
C ASN A 42 11.65 -5.40 2.14
N ASN A 43 10.80 -4.36 2.12
CA ASN A 43 10.86 -3.26 1.17
C ASN A 43 10.81 -1.86 1.83
N LEU A 44 11.64 -1.63 2.86
CA LEU A 44 11.68 -0.37 3.63
C LEU A 44 12.05 0.90 2.84
N SER A 45 12.54 0.77 1.62
CA SER A 45 12.94 1.89 0.75
C SER A 45 11.86 2.30 -0.28
N LEU A 46 10.64 1.79 -0.10
CA LEU A 46 9.51 2.11 -0.97
C LEU A 46 9.14 3.59 -0.90
N ARG A 47 8.86 4.14 -2.07
CA ARG A 47 8.32 5.49 -2.32
C ARG A 47 6.89 5.43 -2.82
N ASP A 48 6.54 4.44 -3.63
CA ASP A 48 5.20 4.26 -4.16
C ASP A 48 4.67 2.88 -3.74
N LEU A 49 3.54 2.84 -3.05
CA LEU A 49 2.84 1.62 -2.68
C LEU A 49 1.41 1.68 -3.21
N SER A 50 1.03 0.69 -3.98
CA SER A 50 -0.31 0.59 -4.54
C SER A 50 -0.94 -0.76 -4.22
N ILE A 51 -2.17 -0.74 -3.71
CA ILE A 51 -2.89 -1.90 -3.21
C ILE A 51 -4.23 -1.96 -3.95
N PHE A 52 -4.48 -3.06 -4.65
CA PHE A 52 -5.68 -3.19 -5.49
C PHE A 52 -6.42 -4.49 -5.21
N LYS A 53 -7.76 -4.48 -5.30
CA LYS A 53 -8.56 -5.73 -5.32
C LYS A 53 -8.28 -6.67 -4.14
N CYS A 54 -8.00 -6.12 -2.96
CA CYS A 54 -7.71 -6.93 -1.78
C CYS A 54 -9.01 -7.15 -0.98
N ALA A 55 -9.73 -8.21 -1.34
CA ALA A 55 -10.98 -8.57 -0.67
C ALA A 55 -10.76 -9.08 0.76
N ASP A 56 -9.64 -9.72 1.06
CA ASP A 56 -9.33 -10.25 2.40
C ASP A 56 -8.60 -9.24 3.31
N LEU A 57 -8.28 -8.06 2.78
CA LEU A 57 -7.56 -7.03 3.52
C LEU A 57 -8.54 -6.23 4.40
N THR A 58 -8.54 -6.54 5.69
CA THR A 58 -9.42 -5.89 6.68
C THR A 58 -8.81 -4.64 7.30
N CYS A 59 -7.49 -4.60 7.42
CA CYS A 59 -6.70 -3.48 7.90
C CYS A 59 -5.31 -3.45 7.25
N LEU A 60 -4.65 -2.29 7.26
CA LEU A 60 -3.24 -2.20 6.88
C LEU A 60 -2.33 -2.64 8.04
N PRO A 61 -1.23 -3.36 7.78
CA PRO A 61 -0.31 -3.79 8.82
C PRO A 61 0.48 -2.61 9.41
N ASP A 62 0.79 -2.65 10.70
CA ASP A 62 1.61 -1.63 11.38
C ASP A 62 3.02 -1.50 10.78
N ALA A 63 3.51 -2.55 10.11
CA ALA A 63 4.79 -2.52 9.39
C ALA A 63 4.85 -1.38 8.36
N LEU A 64 3.70 -0.95 7.83
CA LEU A 64 3.59 0.15 6.89
C LEU A 64 4.19 1.45 7.46
N GLN A 65 4.10 1.65 8.78
CA GLN A 65 4.74 2.76 9.51
C GLN A 65 6.27 2.78 9.43
N SER A 66 6.90 1.67 9.00
CA SER A 66 8.35 1.60 8.83
C SER A 66 8.81 2.15 7.47
N LEU A 67 7.88 2.41 6.54
CA LEU A 67 8.17 2.97 5.22
C LEU A 67 8.38 4.50 5.30
N ALA A 68 9.42 4.93 5.99
CA ALA A 68 9.71 6.37 6.17
C ALA A 68 9.94 7.13 4.85
N SER A 69 10.27 6.41 3.76
CA SER A 69 10.49 6.99 2.42
C SER A 69 9.25 6.97 1.53
N LEU A 70 8.10 6.50 2.03
CA LEU A 70 6.89 6.38 1.23
C LEU A 70 6.33 7.77 0.92
N GLU A 71 6.17 8.07 -0.36
CA GLU A 71 5.68 9.34 -0.92
C GLU A 71 4.24 9.18 -1.44
N PHE A 72 3.90 8.02 -2.00
CA PHE A 72 2.60 7.73 -2.60
C PHE A 72 2.01 6.43 -2.03
N LEU A 73 0.80 6.50 -1.48
CA LEU A 73 0.02 5.35 -1.07
C LEU A 73 -1.33 5.35 -1.79
N ASP A 74 -1.60 4.32 -2.57
CA ASP A 74 -2.83 4.18 -3.34
C ASP A 74 -3.53 2.87 -2.97
N ILE A 75 -4.80 2.94 -2.58
CA ILE A 75 -5.59 1.79 -2.16
C ILE A 75 -6.90 1.80 -2.94
N ARG A 76 -7.13 0.79 -3.78
CA ARG A 76 -8.36 0.70 -4.58
C ARG A 76 -9.03 -0.66 -4.50
N GLU A 77 -10.35 -0.67 -4.64
CA GLU A 77 -11.16 -1.90 -4.73
C GLU A 77 -10.89 -2.86 -3.55
N CYS A 78 -10.78 -2.33 -2.32
CA CYS A 78 -10.60 -3.14 -1.11
C CYS A 78 -11.90 -3.11 -0.29
N PRO A 79 -12.90 -3.96 -0.63
CA PRO A 79 -14.26 -3.82 -0.11
C PRO A 79 -14.39 -4.13 1.38
N ASN A 80 -13.48 -4.92 1.95
CA ASN A 80 -13.49 -5.28 3.37
C ASN A 80 -12.49 -4.47 4.21
N LEU A 81 -11.80 -3.51 3.62
CA LEU A 81 -10.87 -2.65 4.35
C LEU A 81 -11.67 -1.72 5.26
N THR A 82 -11.62 -2.00 6.56
CA THR A 82 -12.41 -1.26 7.57
C THR A 82 -11.65 -0.10 8.19
N CYS A 83 -10.34 -0.26 8.32
CA CYS A 83 -9.47 0.65 9.02
C CYS A 83 -8.11 0.75 8.34
N ILE A 84 -7.59 1.96 8.24
CA ILE A 84 -6.21 2.24 7.85
C ILE A 84 -5.44 2.59 9.11
N SER A 85 -4.36 1.85 9.36
CA SER A 85 -3.48 2.06 10.51
C SER A 85 -2.83 3.45 10.48
N ASP A 86 -2.43 3.94 11.64
CA ASP A 86 -1.88 5.28 11.83
C ASP A 86 -0.70 5.54 10.86
N LEU A 87 -0.85 6.55 10.00
CA LEU A 87 0.13 6.91 8.98
C LEU A 87 1.10 8.02 9.44
N ARG A 88 1.03 8.46 10.71
CA ARG A 88 1.87 9.59 11.21
C ARG A 88 3.37 9.35 11.10
N ARG A 89 3.80 8.10 11.01
CA ARG A 89 5.22 7.74 10.84
C ARG A 89 5.70 7.81 9.39
N LEU A 90 4.78 7.91 8.43
CA LEU A 90 5.10 8.12 7.03
C LEU A 90 5.39 9.61 6.78
N THR A 91 6.51 10.09 7.30
CA THR A 91 6.87 11.52 7.25
C THR A 91 7.08 12.06 5.85
N SER A 92 7.31 11.18 4.86
CA SER A 92 7.51 11.55 3.46
C SER A 92 6.24 11.42 2.62
N LEU A 93 5.10 11.00 3.20
CA LEU A 93 3.89 10.73 2.43
C LEU A 93 3.30 12.03 1.91
N GLU A 94 3.32 12.19 0.60
CA GLU A 94 2.76 13.36 -0.09
C GLU A 94 1.34 13.10 -0.55
N THR A 95 1.02 11.87 -0.97
CA THR A 95 -0.27 11.52 -1.55
C THR A 95 -0.81 10.23 -0.95
N LEU A 96 -2.05 10.30 -0.46
CA LEU A 96 -2.86 9.16 -0.03
C LEU A 96 -4.15 9.14 -0.85
N ASP A 97 -4.28 8.15 -1.72
CA ASP A 97 -5.46 7.93 -2.54
C ASP A 97 -6.17 6.66 -2.08
N ILE A 98 -7.47 6.78 -1.79
CA ILE A 98 -8.29 5.64 -1.39
C ILE A 98 -9.58 5.67 -2.21
N TRP A 99 -9.79 4.61 -2.98
CA TRP A 99 -10.88 4.51 -3.95
C TRP A 99 -11.63 3.20 -3.78
N ASP A 100 -12.96 3.23 -3.92
CA ASP A 100 -13.78 2.01 -3.98
C ASP A 100 -13.57 1.05 -2.78
N CYS A 101 -13.35 1.63 -1.59
CA CYS A 101 -13.20 0.93 -0.31
C CYS A 101 -14.45 1.17 0.56
N HIS A 102 -15.53 0.45 0.29
CA HIS A 102 -16.84 0.74 0.88
C HIS A 102 -16.97 0.48 2.38
N ALA A 103 -16.18 -0.44 2.94
CA ALA A 103 -16.20 -0.74 4.38
C ALA A 103 -15.34 0.21 5.22
N LEU A 104 -14.63 1.15 4.59
CA LEU A 104 -13.69 2.02 5.28
C LEU A 104 -14.44 2.99 6.19
N THR A 105 -14.33 2.76 7.50
CA THR A 105 -14.97 3.57 8.54
C THR A 105 -13.97 4.38 9.35
N CYS A 106 -12.72 3.92 9.38
CA CYS A 106 -11.63 4.55 10.11
C CYS A 106 -10.50 4.92 9.14
N VAL A 107 -10.35 6.23 8.91
CA VAL A 107 -9.24 6.82 8.13
C VAL A 107 -8.15 7.28 9.09
N PRO A 108 -6.86 7.29 8.67
CA PRO A 108 -5.79 7.71 9.54
C PRO A 108 -5.98 9.20 9.85
N ASP A 109 -5.81 9.56 11.12
CA ASP A 109 -5.87 10.96 11.53
C ASP A 109 -4.60 11.67 11.03
N LEU A 110 -4.73 12.39 9.91
CA LEU A 110 -3.68 13.20 9.31
C LEU A 110 -3.66 14.63 9.88
N ARG A 111 -4.34 14.87 11.01
CA ARG A 111 -4.47 16.21 11.58
C ARG A 111 -3.23 16.53 12.41
N GLU A 112 -2.60 17.63 12.02
CA GLU A 112 -1.41 18.27 12.60
C GLU A 112 -1.48 18.45 14.13
#